data_AF-A0A7C1W6X9-F1
#
_entry.id   AF-A0A7C1W6X9-F1
#
_cell.length_a   1.000
_cell.length_b   1.000
_cell.length_c   1.000
_cell.angle_alpha   90.00
_cell.angle_beta   90.00
_cell.angle_gamma   90.00
#
_symmetry.space_group_name_H-M   'P 1'
#
loop_
_entity.id
_entity.type
_entity.pdbx_description
1 polymer ?
#
loop_
_entity_poly.entity_id
_entity_poly.type
_entity_poly.pdbx_seq_one_letter_code
_entity_poly.pdbx_strand_id
1 'polypeptide(L)'
;IAMMLDTAGWFTVAPYYGSWIATVEFHVRLLEPATGQALRATGKLIRIGKRLAVAEMEVRSVDERLIARGSGTFSATSVPIRLGQEQLDRDRDRELDLAHKLGGNP
;
A
#
# COMPACT_ATOMS: atom_id res chain seq x y z
N ILE A 1 6.28 -10.93 -10.93
CA ILE A 1 5.28 -10.23 -11.77
C ILE A 1 4.01 -9.90 -10.99
N ALA A 2 3.23 -10.88 -10.52
CA ALA A 2 1.98 -10.62 -9.78
C ALA A 2 2.16 -9.66 -8.58
N MET A 3 3.18 -9.89 -7.75
CA MET A 3 3.54 -8.97 -6.65
C MET A 3 3.84 -7.53 -7.12
N MET A 4 4.48 -7.36 -8.28
CA MET A 4 4.77 -6.02 -8.83
C MET A 4 3.49 -5.31 -9.26
N LEU A 5 2.55 -6.05 -9.88
CA LEU A 5 1.24 -5.53 -10.25
C LEU A 5 0.42 -5.14 -9.01
N ASP A 6 0.39 -6.00 -7.97
CA ASP A 6 -0.31 -5.70 -6.72
C ASP A 6 0.30 -4.48 -6.02
N THR A 7 1.62 -4.40 -5.93
CA THR A 7 2.34 -3.24 -5.36
C THR A 7 2.02 -1.95 -6.12
N ALA A 8 2.10 -1.98 -7.46
CA ALA A 8 1.78 -0.81 -8.29
C ALA A 8 0.31 -0.39 -8.13
N GLY A 9 -0.62 -1.35 -8.07
CA GLY A 9 -2.03 -1.09 -7.85
C GLY A 9 -2.32 -0.48 -6.47
N TRP A 10 -1.74 -1.06 -5.43
CA TRP A 10 -1.89 -0.57 -4.06
C TRP A 10 -1.35 0.86 -3.92
N PHE A 11 -0.14 1.15 -4.41
CA PHE A 11 0.43 2.51 -4.37
C PHE A 11 -0.29 3.50 -5.28
N THR A 12 -0.99 3.03 -6.32
CA THR A 12 -1.86 3.88 -7.13
C THR A 12 -3.09 4.33 -6.34
N VAL A 13 -3.61 3.49 -5.44
CA VAL A 13 -4.85 3.74 -4.70
C VAL A 13 -4.62 4.35 -3.32
N ALA A 14 -3.58 3.93 -2.60
CA ALA A 14 -3.35 4.30 -1.20
C ALA A 14 -3.35 5.81 -0.90
N PRO A 15 -2.79 6.70 -1.75
CA PRO A 15 -2.78 8.13 -1.47
C PRO A 15 -4.16 8.78 -1.38
N TYR A 16 -5.21 8.12 -1.89
CA TYR A 16 -6.57 8.66 -1.89
C TYR A 16 -7.35 8.39 -0.60
N TYR A 17 -6.76 7.67 0.37
CA TYR A 17 -7.43 7.28 1.60
C TYR A 17 -6.56 7.53 2.83
N GLY A 18 -7.19 8.01 3.92
CA GLY A 18 -6.55 8.14 5.23
C GLY A 18 -6.57 6.86 6.07
N SER A 19 -6.97 5.73 5.49
CA SER A 19 -7.09 4.44 6.16
C SER A 19 -6.35 3.35 5.41
N TRP A 20 -6.09 2.24 6.08
CA TRP A 20 -5.43 1.09 5.47
C TRP A 20 -6.26 0.56 4.30
N ILE A 21 -5.57 0.16 3.24
CA ILE A 21 -6.18 -0.38 2.03
C ILE A 21 -5.93 -1.87 1.95
N ALA A 22 -6.98 -2.63 1.68
CA ALA A 22 -6.91 -4.07 1.45
C ALA A 22 -7.28 -4.40 -0.01
N THR A 23 -6.55 -5.34 -0.62
CA THR A 23 -6.91 -5.91 -1.91
C THR A 23 -8.13 -6.83 -1.74
N VAL A 24 -9.19 -6.60 -2.52
CA VAL A 24 -10.45 -7.38 -2.49
C VAL A 24 -10.48 -8.40 -3.62
N GLU A 25 -10.08 -7.97 -4.81
CA GLU A 25 -10.07 -8.77 -6.02
C GLU A 25 -8.81 -8.41 -6.81
N PHE A 26 -8.19 -9.40 -7.42
CA PHE A 26 -6.98 -9.21 -8.21
C PHE A 26 -6.94 -10.22 -9.35
N HIS A 27 -6.90 -9.71 -10.58
CA HIS A 27 -6.81 -10.52 -11.79
C HIS A 27 -5.51 -10.22 -12.53
N VAL A 28 -4.82 -11.27 -13.00
CA VAL A 28 -3.55 -11.16 -13.73
C VAL A 28 -3.62 -11.95 -15.03
N ARG A 29 -3.14 -11.34 -16.11
CA ARG A 29 -2.90 -11.99 -17.39
C ARG A 29 -1.41 -11.89 -17.71
N LEU A 30 -0.75 -13.05 -17.83
CA LEU A 30 0.62 -13.16 -18.32
C LEU A 30 0.56 -13.25 -19.84
N LEU A 31 1.25 -12.35 -20.53
CA LEU A 31 1.17 -12.20 -21.98
C LEU A 31 2.46 -12.68 -22.65
N GLU A 32 3.61 -12.42 -22.03
CA GLU A 32 4.92 -12.85 -22.49
C GLU A 32 5.79 -13.30 -21.30
N PRO A 33 6.75 -14.21 -21.52
CA PRO A 33 7.71 -14.59 -20.49
C PRO A 33 8.69 -13.44 -20.19
N ALA A 34 9.06 -13.28 -18.91
CA ALA A 34 10.14 -12.38 -18.51
C ALA A 34 11.43 -13.16 -18.28
N THR A 35 12.45 -12.95 -19.12
CA THR A 35 13.70 -13.72 -19.07
C THR A 35 14.90 -12.81 -18.81
N GLY A 36 15.33 -12.70 -17.55
CA GLY A 36 16.57 -12.01 -17.16
C GLY A 36 16.62 -10.48 -17.38
N GLN A 37 15.52 -9.90 -17.86
CA GLN A 37 15.42 -8.47 -18.15
C GLN A 37 14.83 -7.68 -16.97
N ALA A 38 15.22 -6.41 -16.86
CA ALA A 38 14.58 -5.48 -15.94
C ALA A 38 13.12 -5.22 -16.37
N LEU A 39 12.25 -5.05 -15.36
CA LEU A 39 10.81 -4.87 -15.54
C LEU A 39 10.33 -3.62 -14.81
N ARG A 40 9.37 -2.92 -15.41
CA ARG A 40 8.70 -1.75 -14.83
C ARG A 40 7.22 -2.04 -14.67
N ALA A 41 6.70 -1.88 -13.45
CA ALA A 41 5.28 -1.93 -13.17
C ALA A 41 4.71 -0.51 -13.05
N THR A 42 3.55 -0.28 -13.65
CA THR A 42 2.82 0.99 -13.52
C THR A 42 1.36 0.70 -13.22
N GLY A 43 0.72 1.59 -12.47
CA GLY A 43 -0.69 1.53 -12.18
C GLY A 43 -1.42 2.78 -12.65
N LYS A 44 -2.71 2.63 -12.95
CA LYS A 44 -3.63 3.69 -13.35
C LYS A 44 -4.91 3.55 -12.56
N LEU A 45 -5.29 4.61 -11.85
CA LEU A 45 -6.58 4.68 -11.17
C LEU A 45 -7.70 4.73 -12.21
N ILE A 46 -8.65 3.81 -12.10
CA ILE A 46 -9.84 3.73 -12.98
C ILE A 46 -11.04 4.39 -12.30
N ARG A 47 -11.24 4.13 -11.00
CA ARG A 47 -12.37 4.65 -10.24
C ARG A 47 -12.00 4.82 -8.77
N ILE A 48 -12.39 5.94 -8.16
CA ILE A 48 -12.24 6.20 -6.72
C ILE A 48 -13.60 6.42 -6.04
N GLY A 49 -14.07 5.44 -5.28
CA GLY A 49 -15.29 5.52 -4.49
C GLY A 49 -15.03 5.82 -3.02
N LYS A 50 -16.10 5.97 -2.23
CA LYS A 50 -16.00 6.18 -0.77
C LYS A 50 -15.31 5.01 -0.05
N ARG A 51 -15.54 3.78 -0.49
CA ARG A 51 -15.00 2.56 0.14
C ARG A 51 -14.24 1.63 -0.80
N LEU A 52 -14.50 1.70 -2.10
CA LEU A 52 -13.85 0.86 -3.09
C LEU A 52 -13.18 1.72 -4.15
N ALA A 53 -12.01 1.29 -4.58
CA ALA A 53 -11.28 1.83 -5.71
C ALA A 53 -10.95 0.71 -6.71
N VAL A 54 -10.84 1.07 -7.97
CA VAL A 54 -10.43 0.15 -9.05
C VAL A 54 -9.20 0.74 -9.72
N ALA A 55 -8.18 -0.08 -9.91
CA ALA A 55 -6.99 0.27 -10.67
C ALA A 55 -6.66 -0.80 -11.72
N GLU A 56 -6.07 -0.36 -12.81
CA GLU A 56 -5.41 -1.24 -13.79
C GLU A 56 -3.90 -1.09 -13.65
N MET A 57 -3.18 -2.18 -13.93
CA MET A 57 -1.74 -2.22 -13.82
C MET A 57 -1.13 -2.96 -15.01
N GLU A 58 0.07 -2.56 -15.39
CA GLU A 58 0.84 -3.20 -16.45
C GLU A 58 2.27 -3.43 -16.00
N VAL A 59 2.87 -4.53 -16.43
CA VAL A 59 4.32 -4.77 -16.34
C VAL A 59 4.89 -4.78 -17.76
N ARG A 60 5.91 -3.94 -17.97
CA ARG A 60 6.64 -3.85 -19.23
C ARG A 60 8.11 -4.16 -19.04
N SER A 61 8.77 -4.69 -20.08
CA SER A 61 10.24 -4.74 -20.11
C SER A 61 10.83 -3.35 -20.35
N VAL A 62 12.15 -3.22 -20.24
CA VAL A 62 12.88 -1.99 -20.62
C VAL A 62 12.72 -1.63 -22.09
N ASP A 63 12.46 -2.62 -22.94
CA ASP A 63 12.16 -2.44 -24.37
C ASP A 63 10.66 -2.17 -24.62
N GLU A 64 9.91 -1.81 -23.58
CA GLU A 64 8.49 -1.47 -23.59
C GLU A 64 7.52 -2.59 -24.04
N ARG A 65 8.01 -3.85 -24.13
CA ARG A 65 7.15 -5.02 -24.39
C ARG A 65 6.21 -5.27 -23.22
N LEU A 66 4.94 -5.58 -23.51
CA LEU A 66 3.92 -5.82 -22.49
C LEU A 66 4.01 -7.25 -21.97
N ILE A 67 4.59 -7.43 -20.79
CA ILE A 67 4.82 -8.74 -20.18
C ILE A 67 3.56 -9.26 -19.49
N ALA A 68 2.85 -8.38 -18.77
CA ALA A 68 1.63 -8.74 -18.06
C ALA A 68 0.71 -7.54 -17.86
N ARG A 69 -0.58 -7.83 -17.70
CA ARG A 69 -1.60 -6.84 -17.30
C ARG A 69 -2.38 -7.36 -16.10
N GLY A 70 -2.75 -6.46 -15.20
CA GLY A 70 -3.61 -6.76 -14.07
C GLY A 70 -4.72 -5.73 -13.89
N SER A 71 -5.75 -6.14 -13.16
CA SER A 71 -6.79 -5.27 -12.64
C SER A 71 -7.02 -5.62 -11.18
N GLY A 72 -7.23 -4.61 -10.34
CA GLY A 72 -7.44 -4.79 -8.90
C GLY A 72 -8.59 -3.94 -8.38
N THR A 73 -9.34 -4.52 -7.45
CA THR A 73 -10.31 -3.82 -6.62
C THR A 73 -9.76 -3.72 -5.21
N PHE A 74 -9.76 -2.52 -4.65
CA PHE A 74 -9.16 -2.20 -3.36
C PHE A 74 -10.19 -1.57 -2.44
N SER A 75 -10.20 -1.98 -1.17
CA SER A 75 -11.14 -1.49 -0.16
C SER A 75 -10.44 -0.63 0.88
N ALA A 76 -11.01 0.55 1.13
CA ALA A 76 -10.69 1.36 2.28
C ALA A 76 -11.27 0.72 3.54
N THR A 77 -10.39 0.32 4.45
CA THR A 77 -10.78 -0.26 5.74
C THR A 77 -11.22 0.84 6.71
N SER A 78 -11.81 0.44 7.83
CA SER A 78 -12.09 1.34 8.95
C SER A 78 -10.88 1.61 9.84
N VAL A 79 -9.72 1.01 9.56
CA VAL A 79 -8.51 1.18 10.37
C VAL A 79 -7.74 2.41 9.84
N PRO A 80 -7.63 3.51 10.59
CA PRO A 80 -6.92 4.70 10.13
C PRO A 80 -5.41 4.45 10.01
N ILE A 81 -4.76 5.14 9.07
CA ILE A 81 -3.30 5.19 9.00
C ILE A 81 -2.83 6.19 10.06
N ARG A 82 -2.57 5.70 11.28
CA ARG A 82 -1.94 6.49 12.34
C ARG A 82 -0.43 6.32 12.22
N LEU A 83 0.22 7.24 11.50
CA LEU A 83 1.69 7.31 11.47
C LEU A 83 2.19 7.73 12.85
N GLY A 84 2.56 6.75 13.68
CA GLY A 84 3.44 6.90 14.84
C GLY A 84 2.99 7.78 16.03
N GLN A 85 2.05 8.71 15.86
CA GLN A 85 1.72 9.71 16.89
C GLN A 85 1.20 9.06 18.17
N GLU A 86 0.30 8.08 18.10
CA GLU A 86 -0.19 7.44 19.32
C GLU A 86 0.82 6.54 20.02
N GLN A 87 1.77 5.94 19.29
CA GLN A 87 2.83 5.17 19.90
C GLN A 87 3.84 6.11 20.57
N LEU A 88 4.18 7.23 19.91
CA LEU A 88 4.99 8.31 20.48
C LEU A 88 4.31 8.96 21.69
N ASP A 89 2.99 9.18 21.64
CA ASP A 89 2.21 9.72 22.73
C ASP A 89 2.17 8.73 23.89
N ARG A 90 1.93 7.44 23.63
CA ARG A 90 1.98 6.38 24.66
C ARG A 90 3.37 6.21 25.25
N ASP A 91 4.42 6.28 24.45
CA ASP A 91 5.81 6.12 24.91
C ASP A 91 6.25 7.35 25.71
N ARG A 92 5.85 8.56 25.30
CA ARG A 92 6.04 9.82 26.05
C ARG A 92 5.29 9.81 27.37
N ASP A 93 4.02 9.40 27.37
CA ASP A 93 3.21 9.33 28.60
C ASP A 93 3.79 8.30 29.58
N ARG A 94 4.30 7.17 29.08
CA ARG A 94 5.02 6.18 29.90
C ARG A 94 6.33 6.71 30.46
N GLU A 95 7.10 7.47 29.69
CA GLU A 95 8.36 8.09 30.14
C GLU A 95 8.12 9.13 31.23
N LEU A 96 7.08 9.96 31.10
CA LEU A 96 6.65 10.91 32.13
C LEU A 96 6.22 10.20 33.42
N ASP A 97 5.46 9.11 33.32
CA ASP A 97 5.07 8.28 34.46
C ASP A 97 6.28 7.62 35.15
N LEU A 98 7.27 7.15 34.39
CA LEU A 98 8.52 6.58 34.92
C LEU A 98 9.36 7.64 35.61
N ALA A 99 9.52 8.81 35.00
CA ALA A 99 10.23 9.95 35.60
C ALA A 99 9.55 10.43 36.89
N HIS A 100 8.21 10.42 36.95
CA HIS A 100 7.47 10.74 38.16
C HIS A 100 7.68 9.70 39.28
N LYS A 101 7.68 8.40 38.94
CA LYS A 101 7.93 7.30 39.90
C LYS A 101 9.37 7.23 40.39
N LEU A 102 10.33 7.67 39.58
CA LEU A 102 11.76 7.71 39.93
C LEU A 102 12.18 9.05 40.58
N GLY A 103 11.38 10.10 40.41
CA GLY A 103 11.65 11.47 40.87
C GLY A 103 10.95 11.90 42.18
N GLY A 104 10.18 11.03 42.84
CA GLY A 104 9.62 11.29 44.17
C GLY A 104 9.47 9.98 44.95
N ASN A 105 10.01 9.81 46.15
CA ASN A 105 10.41 10.76 47.20
C ASN A 105 11.59 10.16 48.03
N PRO A 106 12.40 10.97 48.73
CA PRO A 106 13.25 10.51 49.85
C PRO A 106 12.49 9.73 50.93
#